data_AF-A0A9Q9AM82-F1
#
_entry.id   AF-A0A9Q9AM82-F1
#
_cell.length_a   1.000
_cell.length_b   1.000
_cell.length_c   1.000
_cell.angle_alpha   90.00
_cell.angle_beta   90.00
_cell.angle_gamma   90.00
#
_symmetry.space_group_name_H-M   'P 1'
#
loop_
_entity.id
_entity.type
_entity.pdbx_description
1 polymer ?
#
loop_
_entity_poly.entity_id
_entity_poly.type
_entity_poly.pdbx_seq_one_letter_code
_entity_poly.pdbx_strand_id
1 'polypeptide(L)'
;MEKCIAPIPALYVCYLLRSIARHSSLYIGSTPHPPRRLRQHNGESKGGAVRTSKDSLRPWEMTCLVTGFPSKIAALQFEWAWQNPQMTRHITPDSRITQAKMTSRISPKTGKVRKRSKRPRLSLTERLRNLHLLLRARSFRLWPLQLTFYCEDVHRLWNRLVEQTTESLPNGFAVQFDESCRAQKSTNKGRSDAQPVSIESAGIQALDVGYTSLKQHLEKSQKLFDGTKTLPDCSICRTKLATSGAATLTCPRDGCSAGSHLQCLSSHFQSHSKSGTHGDILTRSTGTCPVCGCGMQWIDLVKELSLRMRGEKEVKAIFKPKRAEKGLAAVLEDDSESSDAEDEPLQDQWPEIEESSDEEAGPSKLKKPATLRSDPVRKRKPLHALSQAQMPFSEPIIQDSESDEAELLT
;
A
#
# COMPACT_ATOMS: atom_id res chain seq x y z
N MET A 1 25.29 -6.69 -5.08
CA MET A 1 24.30 -7.74 -5.42
C MET A 1 23.10 -7.08 -6.06
N GLU A 2 22.59 -7.57 -7.19
CA GLU A 2 21.36 -7.02 -7.77
C GLU A 2 20.17 -7.33 -6.84
N LYS A 3 19.44 -6.30 -6.41
CA LYS A 3 18.22 -6.46 -5.60
C LYS A 3 17.13 -7.12 -6.46
N CYS A 4 17.06 -8.45 -6.39
CA CYS A 4 16.09 -9.25 -7.15
C CYS A 4 14.65 -8.81 -6.82
N ILE A 5 13.81 -8.68 -7.84
CA ILE A 5 12.45 -8.16 -7.71
C ILE A 5 11.59 -9.16 -6.93
N ALA A 6 11.12 -8.78 -5.74
CA ALA A 6 10.25 -9.62 -4.91
C ALA A 6 9.02 -10.18 -5.66
N PRO A 7 8.48 -11.33 -5.24
CA PRO A 7 7.21 -11.86 -5.76
C PRO A 7 6.03 -10.92 -5.44
N ILE A 8 4.90 -11.12 -6.13
CA ILE A 8 3.65 -10.41 -5.83
C ILE A 8 3.17 -10.87 -4.44
N PRO A 9 2.92 -9.96 -3.47
CA PRO A 9 2.53 -10.34 -2.11
C PRO A 9 1.26 -11.21 -2.05
N ALA A 10 1.20 -12.10 -1.05
CA ALA A 10 0.00 -12.89 -0.72
C ALA A 10 -1.18 -11.93 -0.53
N LEU A 11 -0.97 -11.03 0.43
CA LEU A 11 -1.82 -9.94 0.80
C LEU A 11 -0.95 -8.70 1.05
N TYR A 12 -1.37 -7.57 0.51
CA TYR A 12 -0.97 -6.25 0.99
C TYR A 12 -2.20 -5.36 0.92
N VAL A 13 -2.44 -4.57 1.97
CA VAL A 13 -3.65 -3.74 2.07
C VAL A 13 -3.32 -2.31 2.49
N CYS A 14 -4.17 -1.37 2.07
CA CYS A 14 -4.30 -0.06 2.68
C CYS A 14 -5.63 -0.02 3.44
N TYR A 15 -5.64 0.43 4.69
CA TYR A 15 -6.83 0.38 5.56
C TYR A 15 -7.20 1.76 6.10
N LEU A 16 -8.49 1.93 6.42
CA LEU A 16 -9.01 3.06 7.20
C LEU A 16 -9.41 2.57 8.60
N LEU A 17 -8.67 3.00 9.62
CA LEU A 17 -9.06 2.84 11.01
C LEU A 17 -10.00 3.96 11.46
N ARG A 18 -10.94 3.57 12.32
CA ARG A 18 -11.77 4.46 13.15
C ARG A 18 -11.59 4.10 14.62
N SER A 19 -11.51 5.10 15.49
CA SER A 19 -11.62 4.89 16.94
C SER A 19 -13.09 4.63 17.29
N ILE A 20 -13.39 3.53 17.99
CA ILE A 20 -14.74 3.23 18.48
C ILE A 20 -15.14 4.26 19.54
N ALA A 21 -14.22 4.63 20.44
CA ALA A 21 -14.45 5.65 21.45
C ALA A 21 -14.74 7.05 20.86
N ARG A 22 -14.16 7.38 19.69
CA ARG A 22 -14.36 8.68 19.01
C ARG A 22 -14.36 8.53 17.49
N HIS A 23 -15.54 8.32 16.90
CA HIS A 23 -15.71 8.07 15.45
C HIS A 23 -15.12 9.15 14.51
N SER A 24 -14.87 10.37 14.99
CA SER A 24 -14.17 11.44 14.25
C SER A 24 -12.64 11.26 14.18
N SER A 25 -12.08 10.37 14.99
CA SER A 25 -10.65 10.05 15.01
C SER A 25 -10.36 8.92 14.04
N LEU A 26 -9.69 9.29 12.94
CA LEU A 26 -9.39 8.40 11.82
C LEU A 26 -7.88 8.28 11.60
N TYR A 27 -7.44 7.12 11.12
CA TYR A 27 -6.06 6.84 10.72
C TYR A 27 -6.06 6.01 9.43
N ILE A 28 -5.13 6.28 8.52
CA ILE A 28 -4.88 5.47 7.32
C ILE A 28 -3.49 4.90 7.44
N GLY A 29 -3.32 3.61 7.15
CA GLY A 29 -2.02 2.99 7.00
C GLY A 29 -2.05 1.82 6.02
N SER A 30 -0.89 1.19 5.82
CA SER A 30 -0.77 -0.07 5.08
C SER A 30 -0.15 -1.19 5.91
N THR A 31 -0.40 -2.44 5.50
CA THR A 31 0.16 -3.65 6.13
C THR A 31 0.01 -4.88 5.22
N PRO A 32 0.93 -5.85 5.25
CA PRO A 32 0.70 -7.19 4.69
C PRO A 32 -0.15 -8.09 5.59
N HIS A 33 -0.29 -7.76 6.89
CA HIS A 33 -0.99 -8.59 7.87
C HIS A 33 -1.97 -7.73 8.70
N PRO A 34 -3.26 -7.67 8.31
CA PRO A 34 -4.23 -6.77 8.95
C PRO A 34 -4.56 -7.12 10.41
N PRO A 35 -4.85 -8.39 10.79
CA PRO A 35 -5.06 -8.76 12.20
C PRO A 35 -3.94 -8.34 13.14
N ARG A 36 -2.69 -8.71 12.82
CA ARG A 36 -1.51 -8.33 13.63
C ARG A 36 -1.40 -6.81 13.77
N ARG A 37 -1.65 -6.06 12.70
CA ARG A 37 -1.59 -4.59 12.74
C ARG A 37 -2.71 -3.98 13.58
N LEU A 38 -3.92 -4.55 13.58
CA LEU A 38 -5.00 -4.06 14.45
C LEU A 38 -4.63 -4.21 15.93
N ARG A 39 -4.12 -5.39 16.33
CA ARG A 39 -3.61 -5.65 17.68
C ARG A 39 -2.53 -4.64 18.10
N GLN A 40 -1.60 -4.31 17.19
CA GLN A 40 -0.59 -3.27 17.42
C GLN A 40 -1.19 -1.88 17.69
N HIS A 41 -2.23 -1.47 16.96
CA HIS A 41 -2.90 -0.19 17.21
C HIS A 41 -3.66 -0.17 18.55
N ASN A 42 -4.26 -1.29 18.93
CA ASN A 42 -4.96 -1.47 20.20
C ASN A 42 -4.03 -1.63 21.42
N GLY A 43 -2.72 -1.82 21.23
CA GLY A 43 -1.76 -1.99 22.32
C GLY A 43 -1.57 -3.44 22.78
N GLU A 44 -2.29 -4.39 22.20
CA GLU A 44 -2.17 -5.83 22.43
C GLU A 44 -0.84 -6.43 21.91
N SER A 45 -0.02 -5.63 21.19
CA SER A 45 1.27 -6.04 20.63
C SER A 45 2.18 -4.84 20.38
N LYS A 46 3.50 -5.01 20.54
CA LYS A 46 4.49 -3.94 20.26
C LYS A 46 4.48 -3.53 18.78
N GLY A 47 4.79 -2.26 18.50
CA GLY A 47 4.89 -1.72 17.13
C GLY A 47 3.66 -0.97 16.59
N GLY A 48 2.78 -0.47 17.47
CA GLY A 48 1.69 0.42 17.09
C GLY A 48 2.17 1.83 16.71
N ALA A 49 1.46 2.52 15.81
CA ALA A 49 1.81 3.89 15.43
C ALA A 49 1.57 4.88 16.58
N VAL A 50 2.46 5.86 16.77
CA VAL A 50 2.36 6.90 17.82
C VAL A 50 1.01 7.64 17.78
N ARG A 51 0.48 7.94 16.58
CA ARG A 51 -0.83 8.59 16.43
C ARG A 51 -2.01 7.75 16.97
N THR A 52 -1.84 6.45 17.15
CA THR A 52 -2.85 5.51 17.64
C THR A 52 -2.59 5.00 19.07
N SER A 53 -1.50 5.43 19.72
CA SER A 53 -1.11 4.93 21.05
C SER A 53 -2.00 5.40 22.19
N LYS A 54 -2.75 6.51 22.02
CA LYS A 54 -3.51 7.12 23.11
C LYS A 54 -4.71 6.25 23.51
N ASP A 55 -4.72 5.77 24.76
CA ASP A 55 -5.75 4.85 25.26
C ASP A 55 -7.17 5.40 25.19
N SER A 56 -7.38 6.70 25.40
CA SER A 56 -8.70 7.35 25.21
C SER A 56 -9.27 7.31 23.78
N LEU A 57 -8.49 6.80 22.81
CA LEU A 57 -8.91 6.56 21.42
C LEU A 57 -8.94 5.06 21.06
N ARG A 58 -8.44 4.18 21.93
CA ARG A 58 -8.58 2.73 21.79
C ARG A 58 -9.97 2.31 22.32
N PRO A 59 -10.53 1.18 21.86
CA PRO A 59 -10.05 0.36 20.74
C PRO A 59 -10.32 1.03 19.38
N TRP A 60 -9.52 0.61 18.40
CA TRP A 60 -9.67 0.94 16.98
C TRP A 60 -10.36 -0.22 16.24
N GLU A 61 -11.07 0.09 15.17
CA GLU A 61 -11.64 -0.88 14.22
C GLU A 61 -11.18 -0.59 12.79
N MET A 62 -10.98 -1.63 11.98
CA MET A 62 -10.71 -1.50 10.53
C MET A 62 -12.02 -1.38 9.76
N THR A 63 -12.35 -0.16 9.32
CA THR A 63 -13.64 0.12 8.67
C THR A 63 -13.73 -0.38 7.23
N CYS A 64 -12.65 -0.23 6.47
CA CYS A 64 -12.50 -0.78 5.13
C CYS A 64 -11.03 -1.01 4.78
N LEU A 65 -10.79 -2.00 3.92
CA LEU A 65 -9.49 -2.35 3.35
C LEU A 65 -9.57 -2.26 1.83
N VAL A 66 -8.57 -1.61 1.23
CA VAL A 66 -8.21 -1.79 -0.18
C VAL A 66 -7.18 -2.93 -0.24
N THR A 67 -7.48 -4.00 -0.97
CA THR A 67 -6.60 -5.17 -1.15
C THR A 67 -6.13 -5.28 -2.60
N GLY A 68 -5.29 -6.27 -2.92
CA GLY A 68 -4.87 -6.56 -4.30
C GLY A 68 -3.69 -5.74 -4.84
N PHE A 69 -2.92 -5.08 -3.97
CA PHE A 69 -1.74 -4.34 -4.42
C PHE A 69 -0.66 -5.28 -4.98
N PRO A 70 -0.08 -5.00 -6.17
CA PRO A 70 0.91 -5.88 -6.80
C PRO A 70 2.28 -5.86 -6.11
N SER A 71 2.55 -4.88 -5.24
CA SER A 71 3.80 -4.79 -4.47
C SER A 71 3.64 -3.92 -3.21
N LYS A 72 4.59 -4.04 -2.28
CA LYS A 72 4.74 -3.13 -1.12
C LYS A 72 4.81 -1.66 -1.56
N ILE A 73 5.57 -1.36 -2.62
CA ILE A 73 5.75 0.01 -3.13
C ILE A 73 4.43 0.57 -3.65
N ALA A 74 3.65 -0.23 -4.38
CA ALA A 74 2.33 0.15 -4.88
C ALA A 74 1.37 0.51 -3.73
N ALA A 75 1.34 -0.30 -2.67
CA ALA A 75 0.55 0.00 -1.48
C ALA A 75 1.01 1.30 -0.77
N LEU A 76 2.31 1.52 -0.59
CA LEU A 76 2.84 2.74 0.04
C LEU A 76 2.54 4.00 -0.76
N GLN A 77 2.61 3.95 -2.11
CA GLN A 77 2.20 5.05 -2.97
C GLN A 77 0.71 5.40 -2.81
N PHE A 78 -0.15 4.38 -2.74
CA PHE A 78 -1.58 4.56 -2.53
C PHE A 78 -1.90 5.09 -1.12
N GLU A 79 -1.26 4.53 -0.09
CA GLU A 79 -1.37 4.99 1.31
C GLU A 79 -1.02 6.48 1.40
N TRP A 80 0.14 6.89 0.87
CA TRP A 80 0.58 8.28 0.90
C TRP A 80 -0.39 9.21 0.16
N ALA A 81 -0.91 8.77 -1.00
CA ALA A 81 -1.89 9.53 -1.78
C ALA A 81 -3.21 9.73 -1.01
N TRP A 82 -3.70 8.69 -0.33
CA TRP A 82 -4.94 8.74 0.47
C TRP A 82 -4.78 9.48 1.79
N GLN A 83 -3.57 9.43 2.35
CA GLN A 83 -3.17 10.23 3.49
C GLN A 83 -3.09 11.73 3.17
N ASN A 84 -2.69 12.10 1.93
CA ASN A 84 -2.36 13.47 1.50
C ASN A 84 -3.05 13.87 0.18
N PRO A 85 -4.41 13.85 0.11
CA PRO A 85 -5.13 14.18 -1.12
C PRO A 85 -4.88 15.61 -1.62
N GLN A 86 -4.50 16.52 -0.72
CA GLN A 86 -4.13 17.90 -1.05
C GLN A 86 -2.77 18.05 -1.76
N MET A 87 -1.94 17.00 -1.78
CA MET A 87 -0.60 16.99 -2.40
C MET A 87 -0.42 15.93 -3.48
N THR A 88 -1.30 14.92 -3.53
CA THR A 88 -1.13 13.79 -4.44
C THR A 88 -1.20 14.18 -5.91
N ARG A 89 -0.17 13.85 -6.69
CA ARG A 89 -0.12 14.04 -8.14
C ARG A 89 -1.07 13.10 -8.91
N HIS A 90 -1.61 12.08 -8.24
CA HIS A 90 -2.54 11.12 -8.83
C HIS A 90 -3.96 11.68 -9.02
N ILE A 91 -4.30 12.79 -8.35
CA ILE A 91 -5.53 13.54 -8.54
C ILE A 91 -5.16 14.87 -9.21
N THR A 92 -5.79 15.18 -10.34
CA THR A 92 -5.63 16.46 -11.06
C THR A 92 -6.08 17.63 -10.18
N PRO A 93 -5.53 18.84 -10.35
CA PRO A 93 -5.93 20.01 -9.55
C PRO A 93 -7.43 20.27 -9.56
N ASP A 94 -8.08 20.15 -10.72
CA ASP A 94 -9.50 20.47 -10.92
C ASP A 94 -10.43 19.45 -10.27
N SER A 95 -10.01 18.19 -10.16
CA SER A 95 -10.76 17.11 -9.50
C SER A 95 -10.46 16.99 -8.01
N ARG A 96 -9.61 17.86 -7.44
CA ARG A 96 -9.18 17.77 -6.03
C ARG A 96 -10.21 18.38 -5.08
N ILE A 97 -10.96 17.51 -4.41
CA ILE A 97 -11.92 17.87 -3.35
C ILE A 97 -11.23 18.57 -2.16
N THR A 98 -10.05 18.10 -1.75
CA THR A 98 -9.34 18.64 -0.57
C THR A 98 -8.26 19.64 -0.96
N GLN A 99 -8.53 20.94 -0.81
CA GLN A 99 -7.55 21.99 -1.04
C GLN A 99 -6.62 22.22 0.16
N ALA A 100 -5.36 22.57 -0.10
CA ALA A 100 -4.37 22.89 0.92
C ALA A 100 -4.58 24.31 1.46
N LYS A 101 -5.03 24.44 2.72
CA LYS A 101 -5.14 25.76 3.38
C LYS A 101 -3.75 26.26 3.81
N MET A 102 -3.31 27.37 3.21
CA MET A 102 -2.13 28.09 3.67
C MET A 102 -2.43 28.89 4.93
N THR A 103 -1.51 28.87 5.90
CA THR A 103 -1.57 29.72 7.09
C THR A 103 -0.34 30.61 7.11
N SER A 104 -0.53 31.93 7.21
CA SER A 104 0.54 32.90 7.41
C SER A 104 0.71 33.18 8.90
N ARG A 105 1.93 33.03 9.42
CA ARG A 105 2.32 33.55 10.74
C ARG A 105 3.37 34.63 10.54
N ILE A 106 3.18 35.77 11.20
CA ILE A 106 4.17 36.84 11.26
C ILE A 106 5.18 36.46 12.35
N SER A 107 6.48 36.52 12.06
CA SER A 107 7.53 36.28 13.05
C SER A 107 7.64 37.49 13.98
N PRO A 108 7.40 37.39 15.31
CA PRO A 108 7.47 38.54 16.21
C PRO A 108 8.83 39.23 16.17
N LYS A 109 9.93 38.47 16.25
CA LYS A 109 11.31 38.98 16.26
C LYS A 109 11.83 39.56 14.93
N THR A 110 11.13 39.38 13.79
CA THR A 110 11.67 39.79 12.47
C THR A 110 10.67 40.42 11.50
N GLY A 111 9.39 40.51 11.85
CA GLY A 111 8.31 40.97 10.96
C GLY A 111 8.04 40.07 9.74
N LYS A 112 8.89 39.08 9.46
CA LYS A 112 8.82 38.25 8.25
C LYS A 112 7.61 37.32 8.30
N VAL A 113 6.77 37.39 7.26
CA VAL A 113 5.61 36.52 7.09
C VAL A 113 6.04 35.12 6.65
N ARG A 114 5.99 34.15 7.56
CA ARG A 114 6.22 32.74 7.25
C ARG A 114 4.89 32.07 6.89
N LYS A 115 4.76 31.65 5.62
CA LYS A 115 3.62 30.83 5.17
C LYS A 115 3.91 29.35 5.44
N ARG A 116 3.00 28.64 6.11
CA ARG A 116 3.05 27.18 6.31
C ARG A 116 1.73 26.56 5.84
N SER A 117 1.81 25.48 5.06
CA SER A 117 0.67 24.63 4.74
C SER A 117 0.32 23.78 5.96
N LYS A 118 -0.95 23.79 6.39
CA LYS A 118 -1.42 22.93 7.49
C LYS A 118 -2.11 21.71 6.90
N ARG A 119 -1.73 20.50 7.33
CA ARG A 119 -2.42 19.27 6.91
C ARG A 119 -3.90 19.34 7.31
N PRO A 120 -4.85 19.19 6.37
CA PRO A 120 -6.27 19.30 6.68
C PRO A 120 -6.72 18.12 7.56
N ARG A 121 -7.59 18.41 8.54
CA ARG A 121 -8.32 17.37 9.28
C ARG A 121 -9.54 16.98 8.44
N LEU A 122 -9.52 15.77 7.90
CA LEU A 122 -10.58 15.24 7.04
C LEU A 122 -11.53 14.36 7.83
N SER A 123 -12.82 14.60 7.63
CA SER A 123 -13.93 13.76 8.08
C SER A 123 -13.94 12.39 7.39
N LEU A 124 -14.75 11.46 7.91
CA LEU A 124 -14.95 10.14 7.30
C LEU A 124 -15.47 10.27 5.86
N THR A 125 -16.45 11.14 5.63
CA THR A 125 -17.03 11.43 4.32
C THR A 125 -15.97 11.94 3.33
N GLU A 126 -15.08 12.84 3.73
CA GLU A 126 -13.98 13.31 2.88
C GLU A 126 -12.94 12.23 2.62
N ARG A 127 -12.65 11.36 3.60
CA ARG A 127 -11.73 10.22 3.42
C ARG A 127 -12.26 9.22 2.40
N LEU A 128 -13.56 8.94 2.42
CA LEU A 128 -14.22 8.06 1.44
C LEU A 128 -14.33 8.72 0.06
N ARG A 129 -14.70 10.01 -0.03
CA ARG A 129 -14.70 10.75 -1.31
C ARG A 129 -13.32 10.76 -1.98
N ASN A 130 -12.26 11.01 -1.21
CA ASN A 130 -10.88 10.93 -1.73
C ASN A 130 -10.47 9.49 -2.10
N LEU A 131 -10.93 8.47 -1.37
CA LEU A 131 -10.72 7.07 -1.74
C LEU A 131 -11.34 6.77 -3.12
N HIS A 132 -12.59 7.19 -3.35
CA HIS A 132 -13.29 7.01 -4.63
C HIS A 132 -12.54 7.66 -5.80
N LEU A 133 -12.03 8.88 -5.62
CA LEU A 133 -11.16 9.55 -6.61
C LEU A 133 -9.88 8.77 -6.89
N LEU A 134 -9.21 8.23 -5.85
CA LEU A 134 -7.97 7.48 -6.02
C LEU A 134 -8.18 6.16 -6.76
N LEU A 135 -9.29 5.45 -6.51
CA LEU A 135 -9.62 4.21 -7.24
C LEU A 135 -9.93 4.45 -8.73
N ARG A 136 -10.36 5.67 -9.08
CA ARG A 136 -10.58 6.11 -10.48
C ARG A 136 -9.34 6.74 -11.14
N ALA A 137 -8.36 7.18 -10.35
CA ALA A 137 -7.15 7.85 -10.84
C ALA A 137 -6.35 6.98 -11.84
N ARG A 138 -5.80 7.60 -12.88
CA ARG A 138 -5.09 6.90 -13.98
C ARG A 138 -3.98 5.96 -13.49
N SER A 139 -3.29 6.31 -12.40
CA SER A 139 -2.20 5.52 -11.83
C SER A 139 -2.64 4.24 -11.11
N PHE A 140 -3.86 4.22 -10.55
CA PHE A 140 -4.34 3.12 -9.68
C PHE A 140 -5.49 2.34 -10.29
N ARG A 141 -6.26 2.93 -11.22
CA ARG A 141 -7.36 2.26 -11.93
C ARG A 141 -6.94 1.02 -12.72
N LEU A 142 -5.64 0.84 -13.00
CA LEU A 142 -5.05 -0.30 -13.71
C LEU A 142 -4.64 -1.45 -12.79
N TRP A 143 -4.71 -1.28 -11.47
CA TRP A 143 -4.33 -2.32 -10.51
C TRP A 143 -5.53 -3.24 -10.20
N PRO A 144 -5.28 -4.51 -9.84
CA PRO A 144 -6.33 -5.47 -9.47
C PRO A 144 -6.80 -5.25 -8.04
N LEU A 145 -7.18 -4.01 -7.72
CA LEU A 145 -7.62 -3.61 -6.41
C LEU A 145 -9.07 -4.02 -6.17
N GLN A 146 -9.35 -4.37 -4.93
CA GLN A 146 -10.69 -4.60 -4.39
C GLN A 146 -10.88 -3.75 -3.14
N LEU A 147 -12.11 -3.29 -2.88
CA LEU A 147 -12.48 -2.58 -1.66
C LEU A 147 -13.46 -3.42 -0.83
N THR A 148 -13.07 -3.84 0.36
CA THR A 148 -13.96 -4.56 1.31
C THR A 148 -14.24 -3.68 2.53
N PHE A 149 -15.52 -3.52 2.86
CA PHE A 149 -16.00 -2.86 4.08
C PHE A 149 -16.32 -3.88 5.17
N TYR A 150 -15.97 -3.55 6.42
CA TYR A 150 -16.28 -4.35 7.62
C TYR A 150 -17.20 -3.60 8.60
N CYS A 151 -17.44 -2.30 8.37
CA CYS A 151 -18.41 -1.51 9.15
C CYS A 151 -19.62 -1.15 8.27
N GLU A 152 -20.81 -1.62 8.64
CA GLU A 152 -22.03 -1.45 7.83
C GLU A 152 -22.42 0.03 7.65
N ASP A 153 -22.24 0.86 8.66
CA ASP A 153 -22.54 2.29 8.60
C ASP A 153 -21.59 3.03 7.62
N VAL A 154 -20.34 2.58 7.53
CA VAL A 154 -19.34 3.09 6.60
C VAL A 154 -19.63 2.62 5.18
N HIS A 155 -20.08 1.37 4.99
CA HIS A 155 -20.55 0.86 3.70
C HIS A 155 -21.79 1.60 3.19
N ARG A 156 -22.80 1.82 4.05
CA ARG A 156 -23.99 2.64 3.72
C ARG A 156 -23.63 4.11 3.41
N LEU A 157 -22.58 4.65 4.04
CA LEU A 157 -22.06 5.98 3.68
C LEU A 157 -21.36 5.96 2.32
N TRP A 158 -20.59 4.92 2.01
CA TRP A 158 -19.95 4.74 0.71
C TRP A 158 -20.98 4.66 -0.42
N ASN A 159 -22.03 3.85 -0.29
CA ASN A 159 -23.03 3.67 -1.35
C ASN A 159 -23.75 4.99 -1.67
N ARG A 160 -24.18 5.74 -0.65
CA ARG A 160 -24.73 7.10 -0.83
C ARG A 160 -23.75 8.08 -1.48
N LEU A 161 -22.45 7.93 -1.25
CA LEU A 161 -21.43 8.76 -1.90
C LEU A 161 -21.22 8.39 -3.37
N VAL A 162 -21.32 7.10 -3.71
CA VAL A 162 -21.26 6.61 -5.09
C VAL A 162 -22.52 7.05 -5.86
N GLU A 163 -23.71 6.90 -5.28
CA GLU A 163 -24.99 7.40 -5.84
C GLU A 163 -24.96 8.91 -6.13
N GLN A 164 -24.27 9.70 -5.30
CA GLN A 164 -24.07 11.14 -5.49
C GLN A 164 -22.96 11.51 -6.49
N THR A 165 -22.19 10.55 -7.00
CA THR A 165 -21.04 10.81 -7.86
C THR A 165 -21.33 10.35 -9.29
N THR A 166 -21.29 11.30 -10.24
CA THR A 166 -21.59 11.06 -11.66
C THR A 166 -20.66 10.07 -12.35
N GLU A 167 -19.37 10.10 -12.02
CA GLU A 167 -18.36 9.20 -12.57
C GLU A 167 -18.22 7.93 -11.71
N SER A 168 -18.56 6.78 -12.29
CA SER A 168 -18.48 5.47 -11.66
C SER A 168 -17.04 4.96 -11.46
N LEU A 169 -16.90 3.93 -10.62
CA LEU A 169 -15.69 3.10 -10.58
C LEU A 169 -15.47 2.39 -11.94
N PRO A 170 -14.23 1.96 -12.24
CA PRO A 170 -13.93 1.16 -13.42
C PRO A 170 -14.74 -0.15 -13.46
N ASN A 171 -15.14 -0.58 -14.65
CA ASN A 171 -15.82 -1.87 -14.86
C ASN A 171 -14.99 -3.02 -14.24
N GLY A 172 -15.69 -3.96 -13.61
CA GLY A 172 -15.08 -5.09 -12.88
C GLY A 172 -14.38 -4.74 -11.57
N PHE A 173 -14.46 -3.50 -11.07
CA PHE A 173 -13.95 -3.17 -9.74
C PHE A 173 -14.85 -3.77 -8.65
N ALA A 174 -14.31 -4.68 -7.84
CA ALA A 174 -15.03 -5.30 -6.74
C ALA A 174 -15.14 -4.36 -5.52
N VAL A 175 -16.37 -3.97 -5.17
CA VAL A 175 -16.71 -3.41 -3.86
C VAL A 175 -17.53 -4.46 -3.12
N GLN A 176 -17.10 -4.84 -1.92
CA GLN A 176 -17.74 -5.86 -1.10
C GLN A 176 -18.00 -5.35 0.32
N PHE A 177 -18.98 -5.96 0.98
CA PHE A 177 -19.22 -5.80 2.41
C PHE A 177 -19.15 -7.18 3.06
N ASP A 178 -18.35 -7.28 4.12
CA ASP A 178 -18.20 -8.52 4.87
C ASP A 178 -19.37 -8.66 5.85
N GLU A 179 -20.21 -9.67 5.61
CA GLU A 179 -21.40 -9.91 6.42
C GLU A 179 -21.11 -10.59 7.77
N SER A 180 -19.89 -11.06 8.03
CA SER A 180 -19.54 -11.70 9.31
C SER A 180 -19.77 -10.77 10.51
N CYS A 181 -19.70 -9.45 10.29
CA CYS A 181 -19.98 -8.41 11.27
C CYS A 181 -21.47 -8.33 11.67
N ARG A 182 -22.39 -8.92 10.88
CA ARG A 182 -23.81 -9.08 11.24
C ARG A 182 -24.02 -10.30 12.15
N ALA A 183 -23.36 -11.42 11.86
CA ALA A 183 -23.45 -12.65 12.65
C ALA A 183 -23.02 -12.42 14.12
N GLN A 184 -21.97 -11.63 14.35
CA GLN A 184 -21.51 -11.30 15.71
C GLN A 184 -22.49 -10.44 16.53
N LYS A 185 -23.45 -9.77 15.90
CA LYS A 185 -24.46 -8.95 16.61
C LYS A 185 -25.72 -9.73 16.97
N SER A 186 -26.04 -10.81 16.27
CA SER A 186 -27.23 -11.62 16.56
C SER A 186 -27.03 -12.54 17.77
N THR A 187 -25.84 -13.10 17.96
CA THR A 187 -25.53 -14.01 19.08
C THR A 187 -25.51 -13.31 20.45
N ASN A 188 -25.18 -12.02 20.49
CA ASN A 188 -25.17 -11.23 21.73
C ASN A 188 -26.56 -10.79 22.23
N LYS A 189 -27.66 -11.26 21.61
CA LYS A 189 -29.03 -10.93 22.01
C LYS A 189 -29.93 -12.15 22.24
N GLY A 190 -29.38 -13.17 22.89
CA GLY A 190 -30.15 -14.11 23.71
C GLY A 190 -30.11 -15.59 23.29
N ARG A 191 -29.99 -16.43 24.33
CA ARG A 191 -30.15 -17.90 24.38
C ARG A 191 -29.00 -18.78 23.85
N SER A 192 -28.95 -19.95 24.49
CA SER A 192 -27.92 -21.00 24.43
C SER A 192 -28.08 -21.95 23.24
N ASP A 193 -27.08 -22.82 23.07
CA ASP A 193 -27.08 -24.01 22.21
C ASP A 193 -27.03 -23.80 20.69
N ALA A 194 -26.04 -23.02 20.26
CA ALA A 194 -25.42 -23.18 18.94
C ALA A 194 -23.92 -23.46 19.10
N GLN A 195 -23.38 -24.43 18.35
CA GLN A 195 -21.95 -24.74 18.35
C GLN A 195 -21.11 -23.49 18.01
N PRO A 196 -19.94 -23.30 18.65
CA PRO A 196 -19.09 -22.15 18.38
C PRO A 196 -18.50 -22.25 16.97
N VAL A 197 -19.07 -21.50 16.03
CA VAL A 197 -18.42 -21.21 14.74
C VAL A 197 -17.11 -20.48 15.05
N SER A 198 -15.99 -21.08 14.66
CA SER A 198 -14.65 -20.63 15.03
C SER A 198 -14.42 -19.16 14.65
N ILE A 199 -14.18 -18.32 15.66
CA ILE A 199 -14.04 -16.85 15.55
C ILE A 199 -12.91 -16.44 14.58
N GLU A 200 -11.95 -17.34 14.35
CA GLU A 200 -10.82 -17.16 13.43
C GLU A 200 -11.22 -17.06 11.94
N SER A 201 -12.43 -17.48 11.57
CA SER A 201 -12.90 -17.54 10.17
C SER A 201 -13.72 -16.31 9.74
N ALA A 202 -13.69 -15.21 10.49
CA ALA A 202 -14.54 -14.03 10.29
C ALA A 202 -13.75 -12.73 10.07
N GLY A 203 -14.26 -11.87 9.18
CA GLY A 203 -13.74 -10.52 8.97
C GLY A 203 -12.26 -10.51 8.54
N ILE A 204 -11.49 -9.57 9.09
CA ILE A 204 -10.06 -9.45 8.77
C ILE A 204 -9.21 -10.67 9.14
N GLN A 205 -9.72 -11.59 9.98
CA GLN A 205 -9.02 -12.82 10.37
C GLN A 205 -9.03 -13.87 9.24
N ALA A 206 -10.07 -13.89 8.42
CA ALA A 206 -10.23 -14.81 7.30
C ALA A 206 -9.31 -14.50 6.08
N LEU A 207 -8.52 -13.42 6.14
CA LEU A 207 -7.67 -12.97 5.04
C LEU A 207 -6.42 -13.84 4.91
N ASP A 208 -6.21 -14.46 3.74
CA ASP A 208 -5.04 -15.28 3.43
C ASP A 208 -3.75 -14.43 3.36
N VAL A 209 -3.04 -14.35 4.48
CA VAL A 209 -1.74 -13.69 4.61
C VAL A 209 -0.57 -14.56 4.14
N GLY A 210 -0.80 -15.84 3.83
CA GLY A 210 0.25 -16.87 3.74
C GLY A 210 0.38 -17.59 2.39
N TYR A 211 -0.29 -17.12 1.34
CA TYR A 211 -0.44 -17.82 0.05
C TYR A 211 -1.11 -19.21 0.16
N THR A 212 -1.90 -19.43 1.21
CA THR A 212 -2.55 -20.70 1.51
C THR A 212 -3.42 -21.17 0.34
N SER A 213 -4.08 -20.22 -0.32
CA SER A 213 -4.91 -20.43 -1.52
C SER A 213 -4.13 -20.88 -2.76
N LEU A 214 -2.84 -20.56 -2.89
CA LEU A 214 -2.00 -20.93 -4.04
C LEU A 214 -1.21 -22.23 -3.84
N LYS A 215 -1.22 -22.83 -2.64
CA LYS A 215 -0.37 -23.98 -2.32
C LYS A 215 -0.54 -25.15 -3.31
N GLN A 216 -1.79 -25.56 -3.57
CA GLN A 216 -2.09 -26.66 -4.51
C GLN A 216 -1.62 -26.36 -5.94
N HIS A 217 -1.79 -25.11 -6.38
CA HIS A 217 -1.36 -24.64 -7.69
C HIS A 217 0.18 -24.65 -7.83
N LEU A 218 0.90 -24.23 -6.79
CA LEU A 218 2.36 -24.27 -6.73
C LEU A 218 2.92 -25.70 -6.70
N GLU A 219 2.35 -26.62 -5.91
CA GLU A 219 2.78 -28.03 -5.91
C GLU A 219 2.66 -28.65 -7.30
N LYS A 220 1.58 -28.31 -8.00
CA LYS A 220 1.31 -28.77 -9.35
C LYS A 220 2.25 -28.14 -10.38
N SER A 221 2.53 -26.84 -10.30
CA SER A 221 3.43 -26.19 -11.25
C SER A 221 4.87 -26.67 -11.07
N GLN A 222 5.34 -26.89 -9.84
CA GLN A 222 6.63 -27.54 -9.56
C GLN A 222 6.72 -28.93 -10.17
N LYS A 223 5.76 -29.82 -9.90
CA LYS A 223 5.70 -31.17 -10.48
C LYS A 223 5.72 -31.18 -12.03
N LEU A 224 5.21 -30.13 -12.68
CA LEU A 224 5.21 -29.99 -14.14
C LEU A 224 6.56 -29.54 -14.75
N PHE A 225 7.47 -28.94 -13.96
CA PHE A 225 8.77 -28.47 -14.45
C PHE A 225 9.96 -29.26 -13.87
N ASP A 226 9.84 -29.81 -12.66
CA ASP A 226 10.94 -30.51 -11.97
C ASP A 226 11.13 -31.98 -12.43
N GLY A 227 10.12 -32.59 -13.08
CA GLY A 227 10.06 -34.06 -13.24
C GLY A 227 9.96 -34.62 -14.66
N THR A 228 9.75 -33.80 -15.70
CA THR A 228 9.38 -34.31 -17.04
C THR A 228 10.53 -34.23 -18.06
N LYS A 229 10.98 -35.38 -18.57
CA LYS A 229 11.91 -35.47 -19.72
C LYS A 229 11.36 -34.85 -21.01
N THR A 230 10.05 -34.64 -21.11
CA THR A 230 9.35 -34.04 -22.24
C THR A 230 8.67 -32.75 -21.81
N LEU A 231 9.05 -31.63 -22.45
CA LEU A 231 8.47 -30.32 -22.14
C LEU A 231 7.00 -30.25 -22.63
N PRO A 232 6.08 -29.73 -21.80
CA PRO A 232 4.70 -29.51 -22.22
C PRO A 232 4.62 -28.47 -23.34
N ASP A 233 3.68 -28.68 -24.26
CA ASP A 233 3.38 -27.71 -25.31
C ASP A 233 2.39 -26.66 -24.81
N CYS A 234 2.57 -25.42 -25.25
CA CYS A 234 1.63 -24.34 -25.00
C CYS A 234 0.25 -24.73 -25.56
N SER A 235 -0.77 -24.74 -24.71
CA SER A 235 -2.13 -25.15 -25.10
C SER A 235 -2.77 -24.29 -26.20
N ILE A 236 -2.21 -23.10 -26.46
CA ILE A 236 -2.68 -22.13 -27.47
C ILE A 236 -1.85 -22.24 -28.75
N CYS A 237 -0.55 -21.92 -28.71
CA CYS A 237 0.30 -21.87 -29.91
C CYS A 237 1.02 -23.19 -30.25
N ARG A 238 0.85 -24.23 -29.44
CA ARG A 238 1.40 -25.59 -29.65
C ARG A 238 2.93 -25.70 -29.74
N THR A 239 3.66 -24.64 -29.41
CA THR A 239 5.13 -24.66 -29.27
C THR A 239 5.55 -25.05 -27.85
N LYS A 240 6.75 -25.64 -27.73
CA LYS A 240 7.32 -26.10 -26.45
C LYS A 240 7.47 -24.95 -25.45
N LEU A 241 7.08 -25.20 -24.20
CA LEU A 241 7.29 -24.28 -23.08
C LEU A 241 8.74 -24.37 -22.56
N ALA A 242 9.23 -23.31 -21.91
CA ALA A 242 10.58 -23.27 -21.37
C ALA A 242 10.78 -24.27 -20.21
N THR A 243 11.95 -24.92 -20.14
CA THR A 243 12.30 -25.91 -19.09
C THR A 243 12.20 -25.34 -17.67
N SER A 244 12.62 -24.09 -17.47
CA SER A 244 12.50 -23.38 -16.18
C SER A 244 11.07 -22.90 -15.87
N GLY A 245 10.11 -23.15 -16.76
CA GLY A 245 8.77 -22.56 -16.73
C GLY A 245 8.76 -21.04 -16.80
N ALA A 246 9.85 -20.41 -17.27
CA ALA A 246 9.93 -18.96 -17.44
C ALA A 246 8.80 -18.45 -18.35
N ALA A 247 8.20 -17.32 -17.97
CA ALA A 247 7.06 -16.71 -18.67
C ALA A 247 5.91 -17.68 -19.03
N THR A 248 5.74 -18.75 -18.27
CA THR A 248 4.73 -19.78 -18.50
C THR A 248 3.68 -19.76 -17.39
N LEU A 249 2.40 -19.64 -17.75
CA LEU A 249 1.27 -19.72 -16.84
C LEU A 249 0.69 -21.14 -16.88
N THR A 250 0.34 -21.67 -15.71
CA THR A 250 -0.28 -23.00 -15.57
C THR A 250 -1.73 -22.87 -15.08
N CYS A 251 -2.62 -23.75 -15.54
CA CYS A 251 -4.00 -23.78 -15.08
C CYS A 251 -4.06 -24.11 -13.57
N PRO A 252 -4.88 -23.43 -12.75
CA PRO A 252 -4.98 -23.69 -11.31
C PRO A 252 -5.85 -24.92 -10.98
N ARG A 253 -6.77 -25.34 -11.87
CA ARG A 253 -7.70 -26.46 -11.60
C ARG A 253 -6.97 -27.80 -11.46
N ASP A 254 -7.26 -28.54 -10.41
CA ASP A 254 -6.79 -29.91 -10.21
C ASP A 254 -7.17 -30.82 -11.40
N GLY A 255 -6.25 -31.71 -11.78
CA GLY A 255 -6.39 -32.59 -12.94
C GLY A 255 -6.11 -31.96 -14.31
N CYS A 256 -6.02 -30.63 -14.44
CA CYS A 256 -5.74 -29.97 -15.74
C CYS A 256 -4.26 -29.60 -15.92
N SER A 257 -3.48 -30.35 -16.69
CA SER A 257 -2.05 -30.10 -16.95
C SER A 257 -1.75 -28.96 -17.95
N ALA A 258 -2.73 -28.12 -18.30
CA ALA A 258 -2.56 -27.08 -19.32
C ALA A 258 -1.58 -25.97 -18.88
N GLY A 259 -0.51 -25.81 -19.66
CA GLY A 259 0.41 -24.67 -19.62
C GLY A 259 0.26 -23.77 -20.85
N SER A 260 0.58 -22.48 -20.70
CA SER A 260 0.56 -21.50 -21.80
C SER A 260 1.63 -20.44 -21.61
N HIS A 261 2.20 -19.91 -22.70
CA HIS A 261 3.01 -18.69 -22.63
C HIS A 261 2.16 -17.53 -22.08
N LEU A 262 2.79 -16.67 -21.28
CA LEU A 262 2.21 -15.45 -20.71
C LEU A 262 1.50 -14.61 -21.79
N GLN A 263 2.18 -14.36 -22.92
CA GLN A 263 1.65 -13.59 -24.04
C GLN A 263 0.47 -14.29 -24.74
N CYS A 264 0.53 -15.61 -24.93
CA CYS A 264 -0.57 -16.35 -25.55
C CYS A 264 -1.83 -16.29 -24.69
N LEU A 265 -1.70 -16.50 -23.37
CA LEU A 265 -2.85 -16.49 -22.47
C LEU A 265 -3.41 -15.07 -22.28
N SER A 266 -2.57 -14.03 -22.25
CA SER A 266 -3.07 -12.64 -22.22
C SER A 266 -3.90 -12.29 -23.45
N SER A 267 -3.48 -12.74 -24.63
CA SER A 267 -4.22 -12.50 -25.88
C SER A 267 -5.52 -13.30 -25.94
N HIS A 268 -5.53 -14.53 -25.42
CA HIS A 268 -6.74 -15.34 -25.27
C HIS A 268 -7.76 -14.70 -24.32
N PHE A 269 -7.31 -14.15 -23.19
CA PHE A 269 -8.19 -13.45 -22.24
C PHE A 269 -8.77 -12.17 -22.84
N GLN A 270 -7.98 -11.43 -23.63
CA GLN A 270 -8.45 -10.23 -24.34
C GLN A 270 -9.42 -10.55 -25.48
N SER A 271 -9.25 -11.67 -26.20
CA SER A 271 -10.16 -12.04 -27.29
C SER A 271 -11.50 -12.63 -26.82
N HIS A 272 -11.56 -13.16 -25.59
CA HIS A 272 -12.75 -13.77 -25.01
C HIS A 272 -13.49 -12.88 -24.01
N SER A 273 -13.01 -11.66 -23.72
CA SER A 273 -13.78 -10.75 -22.87
C SER A 273 -15.01 -10.26 -23.65
N LYS A 274 -16.21 -10.48 -23.09
CA LYS A 274 -17.49 -10.21 -23.78
C LYS A 274 -17.80 -8.72 -23.93
N SER A 275 -16.91 -7.84 -23.48
CA SER A 275 -17.06 -6.39 -23.60
C SER A 275 -16.22 -5.90 -24.77
N GLY A 276 -16.85 -5.61 -25.91
CA GLY A 276 -16.22 -4.97 -27.08
C GLY A 276 -15.71 -3.53 -26.85
N THR A 277 -15.52 -3.15 -25.59
CA THR A 277 -14.87 -1.92 -25.16
C THR A 277 -13.35 -2.10 -25.17
N HIS A 278 -12.65 -1.27 -25.94
CA HIS A 278 -11.18 -1.17 -26.06
C HIS A 278 -10.42 -0.76 -24.75
N GLY A 279 -10.91 -1.16 -23.58
CA GLY A 279 -10.43 -0.70 -22.28
C GLY A 279 -10.52 -1.73 -21.14
N ASP A 280 -10.71 -3.02 -21.44
CA ASP A 280 -10.62 -4.06 -20.42
C ASP A 280 -9.17 -4.20 -19.92
N ILE A 281 -9.03 -4.03 -18.61
CA ILE A 281 -7.73 -3.91 -17.95
C ILE A 281 -7.24 -5.32 -17.61
N LEU A 282 -6.21 -5.79 -18.33
CA LEU A 282 -5.69 -7.17 -18.27
C LEU A 282 -5.46 -7.68 -16.83
N THR A 283 -5.00 -6.82 -15.91
CA THR A 283 -4.77 -7.21 -14.50
C THR A 283 -6.04 -7.68 -13.77
N ARG A 284 -7.21 -7.20 -14.18
CA ARG A 284 -8.54 -7.59 -13.69
C ARG A 284 -9.30 -8.50 -14.65
N SER A 285 -8.66 -8.96 -15.72
CA SER A 285 -9.32 -9.84 -16.69
C SER A 285 -9.56 -11.23 -16.08
N THR A 286 -10.80 -11.69 -16.24
CA THR A 286 -11.21 -13.06 -15.96
C THR A 286 -11.27 -13.80 -17.29
N GLY A 287 -10.66 -14.98 -17.39
CA GLY A 287 -10.69 -15.79 -18.60
C GLY A 287 -10.99 -17.25 -18.31
N THR A 288 -11.19 -18.05 -19.35
CA THR A 288 -11.35 -19.50 -19.24
C THR A 288 -10.07 -20.22 -19.66
N CYS A 289 -9.83 -21.40 -19.08
CA CYS A 289 -8.77 -22.29 -19.55
C CYS A 289 -9.14 -22.86 -20.95
N PRO A 290 -8.27 -22.78 -21.96
CA PRO A 290 -8.55 -23.30 -23.31
C PRO A 290 -8.64 -24.84 -23.38
N VAL A 291 -8.32 -25.56 -22.30
CA VAL A 291 -8.37 -27.03 -22.23
C VAL A 291 -9.53 -27.53 -21.37
N CYS A 292 -9.67 -27.06 -20.13
CA CYS A 292 -10.70 -27.55 -19.20
C CYS A 292 -11.86 -26.58 -18.97
N GLY A 293 -11.88 -25.43 -19.66
CA GLY A 293 -12.95 -24.43 -19.56
C GLY A 293 -13.08 -23.70 -18.22
N CYS A 294 -12.26 -24.01 -17.21
CA CYS A 294 -12.41 -23.42 -15.88
C CYS A 294 -12.16 -21.91 -15.89
N GLY A 295 -12.93 -21.16 -15.09
CA GLY A 295 -12.66 -19.75 -14.83
C GLY A 295 -11.32 -19.56 -14.12
N MET A 296 -10.55 -18.56 -14.54
CA MET A 296 -9.22 -18.22 -14.02
C MET A 296 -9.09 -16.70 -13.90
N GLN A 297 -8.45 -16.25 -12.83
CA GLN A 297 -8.14 -14.84 -12.58
C GLN A 297 -6.71 -14.55 -13.04
N TRP A 298 -6.50 -13.51 -13.84
CA TRP A 298 -5.16 -13.17 -14.33
C TRP A 298 -4.16 -12.90 -13.19
N ILE A 299 -4.60 -12.22 -12.13
CA ILE A 299 -3.74 -11.88 -10.99
C ILE A 299 -3.24 -13.11 -10.23
N ASP A 300 -4.04 -14.17 -10.09
CA ASP A 300 -3.65 -15.37 -9.36
C ASP A 300 -2.62 -16.18 -10.15
N LEU A 301 -2.81 -16.27 -11.47
CA LEU A 301 -1.85 -16.90 -12.40
C LEU A 301 -0.49 -16.18 -12.36
N VAL A 302 -0.48 -14.85 -12.39
CA VAL A 302 0.77 -14.06 -12.36
C VAL A 302 1.37 -14.04 -10.94
N LYS A 303 0.57 -14.18 -9.88
CA LYS A 303 1.06 -14.35 -8.50
C LYS A 303 1.80 -15.70 -8.35
N GLU A 304 1.23 -16.81 -8.83
CA GLU A 304 1.92 -18.12 -8.91
C GLU A 304 3.23 -18.02 -9.69
N LEU A 305 3.20 -17.50 -10.92
CA LEU A 305 4.40 -17.29 -11.73
C LEU A 305 5.45 -16.45 -10.99
N SER A 306 5.04 -15.40 -10.28
CA SER A 306 5.98 -14.54 -9.54
C SER A 306 6.65 -15.27 -8.37
N LEU A 307 5.92 -16.16 -7.68
CA LEU A 307 6.45 -16.99 -6.59
C LEU A 307 7.41 -18.03 -7.13
N ARG A 308 7.03 -18.74 -8.20
CA ARG A 308 7.87 -19.77 -8.80
C ARG A 308 9.17 -19.21 -9.40
N MET A 309 9.15 -17.99 -9.93
CA MET A 309 10.34 -17.37 -10.54
C MET A 309 11.22 -16.58 -9.56
N ARG A 310 10.66 -16.03 -8.46
CA ARG A 310 11.38 -15.05 -7.59
C ARG A 310 11.09 -15.18 -6.09
N GLY A 311 10.22 -16.10 -5.69
CA GLY A 311 9.72 -16.25 -4.31
C GLY A 311 10.20 -17.53 -3.62
N GLU A 312 11.45 -17.95 -3.83
CA GLU A 312 11.97 -19.20 -3.24
C GLU A 312 11.84 -19.25 -1.71
N LYS A 313 12.07 -18.12 -1.02
CA LYS A 313 11.99 -18.04 0.44
C LYS A 313 10.55 -18.26 0.92
N GLU A 314 9.59 -17.68 0.21
CA GLU A 314 8.15 -17.80 0.41
C GLU A 314 7.66 -19.23 0.11
N VAL A 315 8.07 -19.80 -1.02
CA VAL A 315 7.78 -21.19 -1.41
C VAL A 315 8.30 -22.17 -0.36
N LYS A 316 9.55 -22.00 0.09
CA LYS A 316 10.14 -22.78 1.20
C LYS A 316 9.36 -22.60 2.52
N ALA A 317 8.67 -21.47 2.73
CA ALA A 317 7.81 -21.25 3.90
C ALA A 317 6.43 -21.91 3.76
N ILE A 318 5.81 -21.90 2.57
CA ILE A 318 4.51 -22.54 2.28
C ILE A 318 4.57 -24.07 2.46
N PHE A 319 5.72 -24.67 2.15
CA PHE A 319 5.94 -26.12 2.24
C PHE A 319 6.55 -26.62 3.55
N LYS A 320 6.95 -25.73 4.46
CA LYS A 320 7.30 -26.17 5.82
C LYS A 320 6.07 -26.75 6.51
N PRO A 321 6.17 -27.92 7.17
CA PRO A 321 5.07 -28.43 7.98
C PRO A 321 4.77 -27.40 9.08
N LYS A 322 3.48 -27.11 9.33
CA LYS A 322 3.09 -26.28 10.47
C LYS A 322 3.62 -26.96 11.74
N ARG A 323 4.60 -26.34 12.39
CA ARG A 323 5.02 -26.73 13.73
C ARG A 323 3.77 -26.59 14.61
N ALA A 324 3.33 -27.68 15.23
CA ALA A 324 2.10 -27.67 16.01
C ALA A 324 2.16 -26.55 17.05
N GLU A 325 1.11 -25.73 17.14
CA GLU A 325 0.97 -24.78 18.23
C GLU A 325 0.90 -25.58 19.52
N LYS A 326 1.98 -25.53 20.31
CA LYS A 326 1.91 -25.95 21.71
C LYS A 326 0.88 -25.05 22.38
N GLY A 327 -0.14 -25.68 22.96
CA GLY A 327 -1.20 -24.99 23.68
C GLY A 327 -0.65 -24.10 24.80
N LEU A 328 -1.49 -23.14 25.18
CA LEU A 328 -1.18 -22.07 26.13
C LEU A 328 -0.95 -22.60 27.57
N ALA A 329 0.26 -23.08 27.89
CA ALA A 329 0.73 -23.30 29.26
C ALA A 329 2.27 -23.44 29.34
N ALA A 330 2.87 -22.77 30.34
CA ALA A 330 4.21 -22.98 30.88
C ALA A 330 5.43 -22.95 29.91
N VAL A 331 6.03 -21.76 29.74
CA VAL A 331 7.47 -21.56 29.97
C VAL A 331 7.64 -20.23 30.71
N LEU A 332 7.90 -20.31 32.01
CA LEU A 332 8.52 -19.25 32.81
C LEU A 332 9.91 -19.78 33.19
N GLU A 333 10.93 -18.92 33.14
CA GLU A 333 12.30 -19.13 33.66
C GLU A 333 13.04 -20.34 33.01
N ASP A 334 14.19 -20.20 32.37
CA ASP A 334 15.44 -19.62 32.88
C ASP A 334 16.45 -19.35 31.71
N ASP A 335 17.66 -18.89 32.06
CA ASP A 335 18.85 -18.49 31.29
C ASP A 335 19.06 -16.98 31.15
N SER A 336 19.37 -16.37 32.30
CA SER A 336 20.17 -15.15 32.40
C SER A 336 21.63 -15.49 32.72
N GLU A 337 22.59 -14.93 31.95
CA GLU A 337 24.01 -14.61 32.26
C GLU A 337 24.82 -14.66 30.95
N SER A 338 25.87 -13.87 30.70
CA SER A 338 26.27 -12.54 31.20
C SER A 338 27.45 -12.06 30.34
N SER A 339 27.51 -10.79 29.96
CA SER A 339 28.79 -10.11 29.73
C SER A 339 28.58 -8.60 29.70
N ASP A 340 28.97 -7.92 30.77
CA ASP A 340 28.96 -6.47 30.84
C ASP A 340 29.95 -5.85 29.86
N ALA A 341 29.49 -4.83 29.15
CA ALA A 341 30.33 -3.77 28.61
C ALA A 341 29.60 -2.45 28.93
N GLU A 342 30.25 -1.59 29.70
CA GLU A 342 29.70 -0.29 30.09
C GLU A 342 29.59 0.61 28.84
N ASP A 343 28.38 1.09 28.56
CA ASP A 343 28.15 2.16 27.59
C ASP A 343 27.17 3.17 28.19
N GLU A 344 27.65 4.39 28.38
CA GLU A 344 26.93 5.51 29.01
C GLU A 344 25.69 5.95 28.20
N PRO A 345 24.64 6.50 28.85
CA PRO A 345 23.40 6.82 28.18
C PRO A 345 23.53 8.05 27.25
N LEU A 346 23.61 7.79 25.94
CA LEU A 346 23.49 8.83 24.92
C LEU A 346 22.08 9.46 24.93
N GLN A 347 21.99 10.64 25.54
CA GLN A 347 20.77 11.41 25.70
C GLN A 347 20.43 12.18 24.42
N ASP A 348 19.67 11.54 23.51
CA ASP A 348 19.19 12.15 22.26
C ASP A 348 18.12 13.23 22.50
N GLN A 349 18.59 14.39 22.94
CA GLN A 349 17.84 15.61 23.13
C GLN A 349 17.45 16.17 21.74
N TRP A 350 16.15 16.13 21.41
CA TRP A 350 15.65 16.83 20.23
C TRP A 350 15.96 18.33 20.38
N PRO A 351 16.49 19.03 19.35
CA PRO A 351 16.84 20.45 19.49
C PRO A 351 15.61 21.34 19.74
N GLU A 352 15.32 21.60 21.01
CA GLU A 352 14.57 22.76 21.46
C GLU A 352 15.45 23.99 21.24
N ILE A 353 15.20 24.71 20.15
CA ILE A 353 15.71 26.08 20.00
C ILE A 353 14.70 26.99 20.71
N GLU A 354 14.86 27.08 22.03
CA GLU A 354 14.17 28.07 22.85
C GLU A 354 14.75 29.49 22.67
N GLU A 355 14.07 30.42 23.30
CA GLU A 355 14.20 31.84 23.12
C GLU A 355 15.45 32.41 23.82
N SER A 356 16.36 33.01 23.07
CA SER A 356 17.26 34.02 23.64
C SER A 356 16.54 35.37 23.67
N SER A 357 16.43 35.94 24.87
CA SER A 357 16.19 37.35 25.14
C SER A 357 17.50 38.16 25.07
N ASP A 358 17.37 39.46 24.86
CA ASP A 358 18.46 40.44 24.94
C ASP A 358 18.88 40.73 26.40
N GLU A 359 20.10 41.23 26.62
CA GLU A 359 20.41 42.50 27.33
C GLU A 359 21.83 42.99 26.94
N GLU A 360 21.90 44.19 26.34
CA GLU A 360 22.68 45.39 26.74
C GLU A 360 24.13 45.27 27.32
N ALA A 361 25.11 46.14 27.05
CA ALA A 361 25.18 47.42 26.31
C ALA A 361 26.66 47.79 25.93
N GLY A 362 26.85 48.80 25.05
CA GLY A 362 28.00 49.74 25.18
C GLY A 362 28.81 50.08 23.91
N PRO A 363 29.22 51.35 23.64
CA PRO A 363 29.48 51.82 22.25
C PRO A 363 30.80 52.59 21.99
N SER A 364 31.21 52.73 20.70
CA SER A 364 31.81 54.00 20.19
C SER A 364 32.06 54.13 18.66
N LYS A 365 31.46 55.18 18.07
CA LYS A 365 32.05 56.26 17.21
C LYS A 365 32.75 56.00 15.83
N LEU A 366 32.09 56.53 14.78
CA LEU A 366 32.60 57.48 13.75
C LEU A 366 33.86 57.17 12.87
N LYS A 367 33.68 57.00 11.54
CA LYS A 367 33.92 58.03 10.48
C LYS A 367 33.78 57.52 9.02
N LYS A 368 33.34 58.42 8.13
CA LYS A 368 33.48 58.43 6.63
C LYS A 368 34.72 59.29 6.25
N PRO A 369 35.17 59.47 4.98
CA PRO A 369 34.54 59.27 3.65
C PRO A 369 35.46 58.41 2.69
N ALA A 370 35.54 58.49 1.35
CA ALA A 370 35.01 59.40 0.31
C ALA A 370 35.08 58.81 -1.14
N THR A 371 34.54 59.56 -2.13
CA THR A 371 34.98 59.64 -3.57
C THR A 371 34.89 58.41 -4.51
N LEU A 372 34.52 58.45 -5.81
CA LEU A 372 34.19 59.52 -6.81
C LEU A 372 33.19 58.98 -7.88
N ARG A 373 32.36 59.89 -8.48
CA ARG A 373 31.91 60.06 -9.90
C ARG A 373 31.63 58.82 -10.81
N SER A 374 30.65 58.77 -11.74
CA SER A 374 29.69 59.76 -12.30
C SER A 374 28.62 59.11 -13.21
N ASP A 375 27.44 59.74 -13.34
CA ASP A 375 26.39 59.53 -14.39
C ASP A 375 26.85 60.03 -15.80
N PRO A 376 26.07 59.99 -16.94
CA PRO A 376 24.61 59.78 -17.11
C PRO A 376 24.09 59.05 -18.42
N VAL A 377 22.74 59.08 -18.60
CA VAL A 377 21.93 59.00 -19.86
C VAL A 377 21.51 57.66 -20.52
N ARG A 378 20.40 57.12 -20.00
CA ARG A 378 19.14 56.74 -20.70
C ARG A 378 19.04 56.88 -22.25
N LYS A 379 18.85 55.76 -22.98
CA LYS A 379 18.07 55.68 -24.25
C LYS A 379 17.12 54.45 -24.25
N ARG A 380 16.05 54.49 -25.07
CA ARG A 380 14.94 53.51 -25.13
C ARG A 380 14.75 52.94 -26.55
N LYS A 381 14.06 51.79 -26.64
CA LYS A 381 13.46 51.11 -27.81
C LYS A 381 14.39 50.15 -28.60
N PRO A 382 13.84 49.15 -29.33
CA PRO A 382 12.69 48.29 -28.99
C PRO A 382 12.90 46.78 -29.29
N LEU A 383 11.92 45.96 -28.89
CA LEU A 383 11.55 44.60 -29.34
C LEU A 383 12.43 43.88 -30.39
N HIS A 384 12.85 42.66 -30.07
CA HIS A 384 13.17 41.62 -31.06
C HIS A 384 12.58 40.25 -30.68
N ALA A 385 12.47 39.37 -31.68
CA ALA A 385 11.56 38.22 -31.69
C ALA A 385 11.91 37.07 -30.71
N LEU A 386 10.88 36.30 -30.36
CA LEU A 386 10.99 35.01 -29.67
C LEU A 386 11.66 33.98 -30.59
N SER A 387 12.83 33.46 -30.18
CA SER A 387 13.35 32.18 -30.68
C SER A 387 13.17 31.09 -29.62
N GLN A 388 13.12 29.83 -30.07
CA GLN A 388 12.80 28.68 -29.23
C GLN A 388 13.95 28.32 -28.28
N ALA A 389 13.62 27.98 -27.04
CA ALA A 389 14.52 27.27 -26.14
C ALA A 389 13.87 25.94 -25.73
N GLN A 390 14.44 24.82 -26.17
CA GLN A 390 14.11 23.49 -25.66
C GLN A 390 14.56 23.39 -24.20
N MET A 391 13.65 23.00 -23.31
CA MET A 391 14.01 22.67 -21.93
C MET A 391 14.55 21.23 -21.86
N PRO A 392 15.73 20.99 -21.26
CA PRO A 392 16.28 19.65 -21.17
C PRO A 392 15.48 18.76 -20.20
N PHE A 393 15.30 17.51 -20.61
CA PHE A 393 14.70 16.46 -19.80
C PHE A 393 15.61 16.17 -18.59
N SER A 394 15.12 16.40 -17.37
CA SER A 394 15.85 16.10 -16.14
C SER A 394 15.28 14.82 -15.52
N GLU A 395 16.08 13.76 -15.54
CA GLU A 395 15.75 12.51 -14.84
C GLU A 395 15.75 12.73 -13.32
N PRO A 396 14.80 12.14 -12.57
CA PRO A 396 14.82 12.21 -11.12
C PRO A 396 15.87 11.26 -10.56
N ILE A 397 17.03 11.80 -10.18
CA ILE A 397 17.99 11.10 -9.32
C ILE A 397 17.27 10.76 -8.00
N ILE A 398 17.08 9.46 -7.75
CA ILE A 398 16.64 8.95 -6.46
C ILE A 398 17.89 8.65 -5.65
N GLN A 399 18.03 9.32 -4.52
CA GLN A 399 19.16 9.13 -3.62
C GLN A 399 18.84 7.92 -2.73
N ASP A 400 19.50 6.79 -2.98
CA ASP A 400 19.31 5.57 -2.21
C ASP A 400 19.79 5.74 -0.77
N SER A 401 18.94 5.33 0.19
CA SER A 401 19.35 5.09 1.58
C SER A 401 19.57 3.60 1.76
N GLU A 402 20.81 3.18 1.64
CA GLU A 402 21.26 1.85 2.05
C GLU A 402 21.71 1.89 3.52
N SER A 403 21.26 0.91 4.30
CA SER A 403 21.81 0.40 5.57
C SER A 403 20.71 -0.44 6.26
N ASP A 404 20.89 -1.71 6.64
CA ASP A 404 22.05 -2.60 6.49
C ASP A 404 21.59 -4.04 6.22
N GLU A 405 22.38 -4.76 5.41
CA GLU A 405 22.46 -6.23 5.40
C GLU A 405 23.96 -6.55 5.30
N ALA A 406 24.56 -7.01 6.40
CA ALA A 406 25.98 -7.33 6.49
C ALA A 406 26.15 -8.68 7.19
N GLU A 407 26.59 -9.69 6.44
CA GLU A 407 26.99 -10.99 6.96
C GLU A 407 28.52 -11.13 6.94
N LEU A 408 29.04 -11.65 8.06
CA LEU A 408 30.24 -12.51 8.16
C LEU A 408 31.59 -11.97 7.68
N LEU A 409 32.54 -11.86 8.62
CA LEU A 409 33.83 -12.59 8.58
C LEU A 409 34.69 -12.31 9.84
N THR A 410 34.56 -13.19 10.85
CA THR A 410 35.61 -13.89 11.63
C THR A 410 34.96 -14.60 12.80
#